data_AF-A0A9X1JP57-F1
#
_entry.id   AF-A0A9X1JP57-F1
#
_cell.length_a   1.000
_cell.length_b   1.000
_cell.length_c   1.000
_cell.angle_alpha   90.00
_cell.angle_beta   90.00
_cell.angle_gamma   90.00
#
_symmetry.space_group_name_H-M   'P 1'
#
loop_
_entity.id
_entity.type
_entity.pdbx_description
1 polymer ?
#
loop_
_entity_poly.entity_id
_entity_poly.type
_entity_poly.pdbx_seq_one_letter_code
_entity_poly.pdbx_strand_id
1 'polypeptide(L)'
;MSFASRFNPKTGVLDFWHEFRKPNPLRIPILIASTMPLVLMYFWVTSETAYKAPESPQITYITTYDPDRSDADIIASNEENQEVKDLRKAREEEIAQRKRDLYKALGAAAGMDVDEIEAEADARRAAEEAAEAERRAELFGRDGQDAASSEDATVEGTNP
;
A
#
# COMPACT_ATOMS: atom_id res chain seq x y z
N MET A 1 16.99 51.49 -0.19
CA MET A 1 18.25 51.30 -0.93
C MET A 1 18.51 49.81 -1.05
N SER A 2 18.58 49.30 -2.28
CA SER A 2 18.56 47.86 -2.57
C SER A 2 19.87 47.15 -2.22
N PHE A 3 19.80 46.10 -1.40
CA PHE A 3 20.93 45.25 -1.02
C PHE A 3 21.58 44.51 -2.22
N ALA A 4 20.83 44.31 -3.31
CA ALA A 4 21.28 43.56 -4.47
C ALA A 4 22.32 44.30 -5.35
N SER A 5 22.44 45.63 -5.25
CA SER A 5 23.45 46.39 -6.02
C SER A 5 24.82 46.42 -5.34
N ARG A 6 24.91 46.08 -4.05
CA ARG A 6 26.15 46.11 -3.26
C ARG A 6 26.96 44.82 -3.40
N PHE A 7 26.29 43.69 -3.64
CA PHE A 7 26.92 42.40 -3.83
C PHE A 7 26.91 42.01 -5.32
N ASN A 8 27.59 42.79 -6.17
CA ASN A 8 27.82 42.40 -7.55
C ASN A 8 29.05 41.47 -7.61
N PRO A 9 28.87 40.15 -7.82
CA PRO A 9 29.97 39.19 -7.78
C PRO A 9 30.99 39.41 -8.90
N LYS A 10 30.59 40.06 -10.01
CA LYS A 10 31.48 40.34 -11.14
C LYS A 10 32.60 41.28 -10.74
N THR A 11 32.30 42.31 -9.93
CA THR A 11 33.30 43.27 -9.47
C THR A 11 34.31 42.62 -8.53
N GLY A 12 33.86 41.75 -7.62
CA GLY A 12 34.76 41.03 -6.71
C GLY A 12 35.68 40.04 -7.42
N VAL A 13 35.18 39.34 -8.44
CA VAL A 13 36.01 38.42 -9.25
C VAL A 13 37.08 39.17 -10.06
N LEU A 14 36.73 40.34 -10.62
CA LEU A 14 37.68 41.17 -11.38
C LEU A 14 38.77 41.77 -10.46
N ASP A 15 38.39 42.22 -9.26
CA ASP A 15 39.34 42.76 -8.28
C ASP A 15 40.30 41.68 -7.77
N PHE A 16 39.79 40.48 -7.46
CA PHE A 16 40.60 39.31 -7.13
C PHE A 16 41.58 38.95 -8.27
N TRP A 17 41.11 38.92 -9.52
CA TRP A 17 41.95 38.59 -10.67
C TRP A 17 43.08 39.61 -10.89
N HIS A 18 42.77 40.89 -10.70
CA HIS A 18 43.75 41.97 -10.79
C HIS A 18 44.83 41.84 -9.70
N GLU A 19 44.45 41.56 -8.45
CA GLU A 19 45.40 41.36 -7.35
C GLU A 19 46.23 40.07 -7.51
N PHE A 20 45.61 38.99 -7.97
CA PHE A 20 46.29 37.71 -8.18
C PHE A 20 47.38 37.77 -9.26
N ARG A 21 47.21 38.64 -10.27
CA ARG A 21 48.18 38.83 -11.36
C ARG A 21 49.39 39.68 -10.96
N LYS A 22 49.34 40.36 -9.81
CA LYS A 22 50.50 41.08 -9.28
C LYS A 22 51.59 40.11 -8.80
N PRO A 23 52.87 40.45 -8.96
CA PRO A 23 53.97 39.59 -8.54
C PRO A 23 54.16 39.63 -7.00
N ASN A 24 53.25 39.01 -6.25
CA ASN A 24 53.35 38.81 -4.80
C ASN A 24 53.83 37.37 -4.49
N PRO A 25 54.88 37.16 -3.67
CA PRO A 25 55.34 35.82 -3.30
C PRO A 25 54.29 34.96 -2.56
N LEU A 26 53.33 35.60 -1.87
CA LEU A 26 52.31 34.91 -1.05
C LEU A 26 51.04 34.51 -1.81
N ARG A 27 50.93 34.83 -3.10
CA ARG A 27 49.71 34.57 -3.90
C ARG A 27 49.34 33.08 -3.99
N ILE A 28 50.34 32.20 -4.08
CA ILE A 28 50.13 30.74 -4.18
C ILE A 28 49.82 30.11 -2.80
N PRO A 29 50.58 30.40 -1.72
CA PRO A 29 50.24 29.89 -0.39
C PRO A 29 48.83 30.26 0.08
N ILE A 30 48.39 31.51 -0.15
CA ILE A 30 47.05 31.97 0.25
C ILE A 30 45.98 31.23 -0.54
N LEU A 31 46.17 31.04 -1.84
CA LEU A 31 45.22 30.31 -2.69
C LEU A 31 45.12 28.82 -2.30
N ILE A 32 46.25 28.19 -1.97
CA ILE A 32 46.25 26.81 -1.47
C ILE A 32 45.50 26.73 -0.13
N ALA A 33 45.81 27.61 0.81
CA ALA A 33 45.16 27.64 2.11
C ALA A 33 43.63 27.89 2.00
N SER A 34 43.20 28.77 1.10
CA SER A 34 41.77 29.05 0.90
C SER A 34 41.01 27.91 0.22
N THR A 35 41.66 27.16 -0.67
CA THR A 35 40.99 26.09 -1.44
C THR A 35 41.05 24.75 -0.71
N MET A 36 41.97 24.58 0.25
CA MET A 36 42.19 23.33 0.98
C MET A 36 40.92 22.73 1.61
N PRO A 37 40.05 23.50 2.31
CA PRO A 37 38.84 22.91 2.92
C PRO A 37 37.88 22.31 1.90
N LEU A 38 37.72 22.95 0.74
CA LEU A 38 36.85 22.47 -0.34
C LEU A 38 37.38 21.16 -0.94
N VAL A 39 38.70 21.11 -1.18
CA VAL A 39 39.36 19.92 -1.75
C VAL A 39 39.27 18.74 -0.79
N LEU A 40 39.48 18.97 0.51
CA LEU A 40 39.36 17.92 1.53
C LEU A 40 37.92 17.38 1.63
N MET A 41 36.93 18.27 1.60
CA MET A 41 35.52 17.87 1.60
C MET A 41 35.18 17.03 0.36
N TYR A 42 35.61 17.48 -0.82
CA TYR A 42 35.38 16.74 -2.06
C TYR A 42 36.08 15.38 -2.08
N PHE A 43 37.32 15.32 -1.60
CA PHE A 43 38.07 14.07 -1.45
C PHE A 43 37.34 13.11 -0.50
N TRP A 44 36.84 13.59 0.63
CA TRP A 44 36.09 12.76 1.58
C TRP A 44 34.81 12.18 0.96
N VAL A 45 34.00 13.01 0.30
CA VAL A 45 32.75 12.57 -0.37
C VAL A 45 33.03 11.54 -1.48
N THR A 46 34.09 11.75 -2.26
CA THR A 46 34.43 10.85 -3.38
C THR A 46 35.17 9.57 -2.95
N SER A 47 35.61 9.49 -1.70
CA SER A 47 36.28 8.31 -1.15
C SER A 47 35.30 7.22 -0.69
N GLU A 48 34.00 7.50 -0.69
CA GLU A 48 32.98 6.48 -0.39
C GLU A 48 32.91 5.48 -1.55
N THR A 49 33.43 4.27 -1.32
CA THR A 49 33.27 3.15 -2.25
C THR A 49 31.82 2.67 -2.19
N ALA A 50 31.08 2.84 -3.29
CA ALA A 50 29.78 2.21 -3.45
C ALA A 50 29.97 0.68 -3.45
N TYR A 51 29.53 0.02 -2.37
CA TYR A 51 29.42 -1.43 -2.34
C TYR A 51 28.44 -1.86 -3.44
N LYS A 52 28.90 -2.74 -4.33
CA LYS A 52 28.16 -3.30 -5.46
C LYS A 52 26.71 -3.61 -5.06
N ALA A 53 25.74 -3.13 -5.84
CA ALA A 53 24.33 -3.40 -5.60
C ALA A 53 24.09 -4.93 -5.47
N PRO A 54 23.27 -5.37 -4.50
CA PRO A 54 23.00 -6.80 -4.31
C PRO A 54 22.43 -7.41 -5.59
N GLU A 55 22.88 -8.62 -5.92
CA GLU A 55 22.40 -9.37 -7.08
C GLU A 55 20.89 -9.65 -6.92
N SER A 56 20.10 -9.42 -7.96
CA SER A 56 18.65 -9.61 -7.90
C SER A 56 18.31 -11.07 -7.57
N PRO A 57 17.34 -11.32 -6.67
CA PRO A 57 16.97 -12.68 -6.30
C PRO A 57 16.39 -13.43 -7.50
N GLN A 58 16.86 -14.66 -7.71
CA GLN A 58 16.31 -15.57 -8.72
C GLN A 58 15.07 -16.25 -8.13
N ILE A 59 13.90 -16.06 -8.78
CA ILE A 59 12.63 -16.69 -8.37
C ILE A 59 12.38 -17.90 -9.25
N THR A 60 12.32 -19.10 -8.65
CA THR A 60 11.91 -20.33 -9.34
C THR A 60 10.45 -20.60 -9.05
N TYR A 61 9.60 -20.54 -10.08
CA TYR A 61 8.19 -20.92 -9.97
C TYR A 61 8.05 -22.44 -10.08
N ILE A 62 7.43 -23.06 -9.08
CA ILE A 62 7.02 -24.46 -9.12
C ILE A 62 5.56 -24.48 -9.54
N THR A 63 5.27 -24.85 -10.79
CA THR A 63 3.90 -24.93 -11.29
C THR A 63 3.38 -26.37 -11.19
N THR A 64 2.15 -26.53 -10.73
CA THR A 64 1.45 -27.83 -10.70
C THR A 64 0.80 -28.17 -12.04
N TYR A 65 0.56 -27.14 -12.86
CA TYR A 65 -0.03 -27.27 -14.19
C TYR A 65 1.04 -27.18 -15.27
N ASP A 66 0.81 -27.91 -16.36
CA ASP A 66 1.61 -27.83 -17.57
C ASP A 66 1.48 -26.42 -18.18
N PRO A 67 2.60 -25.74 -18.51
CA PRO A 67 2.58 -24.40 -19.08
C PRO A 67 1.97 -24.34 -20.48
N ASP A 68 1.95 -25.46 -21.21
CA ASP A 68 1.46 -25.56 -22.58
C ASP A 68 0.04 -26.18 -22.65
N ARG A 69 -0.66 -26.28 -21.51
CA ARG A 69 -2.03 -26.81 -21.45
C ARG A 69 -2.97 -25.96 -22.32
N SER A 70 -3.82 -26.62 -23.11
CA SER A 70 -4.78 -25.90 -23.97
C SER A 70 -6.00 -25.43 -23.18
N ASP A 71 -6.66 -24.36 -23.64
CA ASP A 71 -7.90 -23.88 -23.03
C ASP A 71 -9.00 -24.95 -22.95
N ALA A 72 -9.04 -25.87 -23.92
CA ALA A 72 -9.99 -26.99 -23.91
C ALA A 72 -9.73 -27.95 -22.75
N ASP A 73 -8.45 -28.26 -22.48
CA ASP A 73 -8.06 -29.12 -21.34
C ASP A 73 -8.36 -28.44 -19.99
N ILE A 74 -8.25 -27.11 -19.94
CA ILE A 74 -8.61 -26.31 -18.76
C ILE A 74 -10.10 -26.43 -18.46
N ILE A 75 -10.93 -26.24 -19.48
CA ILE A 75 -12.39 -26.28 -19.32
C ILE A 75 -12.82 -27.68 -18.90
N ALA A 76 -12.32 -28.72 -19.57
CA ALA A 76 -12.62 -30.12 -19.21
C ALA A 76 -12.23 -30.42 -17.76
N SER A 77 -11.01 -30.05 -17.33
CA SER A 77 -10.57 -30.25 -15.95
C SER A 77 -11.41 -29.46 -14.94
N ASN A 78 -11.86 -28.25 -15.30
CA ASN A 78 -12.70 -27.45 -14.43
C ASN A 78 -14.10 -28.05 -14.29
N GLU A 79 -14.70 -28.56 -15.36
CA GLU A 79 -16.01 -29.22 -15.35
C GLU A 79 -15.98 -30.47 -14.46
N GLU A 80 -15.00 -31.35 -14.64
CA GLU A 80 -14.80 -32.53 -13.79
C GLU A 80 -14.65 -32.15 -12.31
N ASN A 81 -13.84 -31.12 -12.03
CA ASN A 81 -13.66 -30.64 -10.68
C ASN A 81 -14.93 -30.01 -10.10
N GLN A 82 -15.76 -29.38 -10.94
CA GLN A 82 -17.01 -28.78 -10.52
C GLN A 82 -18.02 -29.87 -10.13
N GLU A 83 -18.13 -30.94 -10.91
CA GLU A 83 -18.99 -32.08 -10.57
C GLU A 83 -18.59 -32.69 -9.22
N VAL A 84 -17.30 -32.92 -8.99
CA VAL A 84 -16.81 -33.45 -7.71
C VAL A 84 -17.11 -32.50 -6.55
N LYS A 85 -16.97 -31.19 -6.75
CA LYS A 85 -17.31 -30.18 -5.74
C LYS A 85 -18.80 -30.19 -5.43
N ASP A 86 -19.64 -30.24 -6.45
CA ASP A 86 -21.10 -30.20 -6.29
C ASP A 86 -21.59 -31.46 -5.56
N LEU A 87 -21.05 -32.64 -5.89
CA LEU A 87 -21.34 -33.89 -5.18
C LEU A 87 -20.92 -33.83 -3.70
N ARG A 88 -19.74 -33.25 -3.40
CA ARG A 88 -19.27 -33.09 -2.02
C ARG A 88 -20.15 -32.12 -1.25
N LYS A 89 -20.50 -30.99 -1.87
CA LYS A 89 -21.37 -29.97 -1.27
C LYS A 89 -22.75 -30.53 -0.95
N ALA A 90 -23.37 -31.27 -1.89
CA ALA A 90 -24.65 -31.92 -1.66
C ALA A 90 -24.59 -32.87 -0.44
N ARG A 91 -23.53 -33.68 -0.34
CA ARG A 91 -23.33 -34.57 0.82
C ARG A 91 -23.12 -33.81 2.12
N GLU A 92 -22.37 -32.71 2.09
CA GLU A 92 -22.16 -31.86 3.27
C GLU A 92 -23.46 -31.24 3.75
N GLU A 93 -24.31 -30.78 2.82
CA GLU A 93 -25.64 -30.24 3.10
C GLU A 93 -26.56 -31.29 3.73
N GLU A 94 -26.57 -32.52 3.19
CA GLU A 94 -27.32 -33.65 3.77
C GLU A 94 -26.85 -33.96 5.20
N ILE A 95 -25.54 -34.02 5.43
CA ILE A 95 -24.96 -34.27 6.75
C ILE A 95 -25.31 -33.12 7.71
N ALA A 96 -25.23 -31.87 7.24
CA ALA A 96 -25.57 -30.70 8.04
C ALA A 96 -27.05 -30.70 8.44
N GLN A 97 -27.95 -31.03 7.50
CA GLN A 97 -29.37 -31.17 7.79
C GLN A 97 -29.61 -32.28 8.83
N ARG A 98 -29.02 -33.46 8.61
CA ARG A 98 -29.14 -34.58 9.55
C ARG A 98 -28.60 -34.25 10.95
N LYS A 99 -27.50 -33.49 11.03
CA LYS A 99 -26.97 -33.00 12.31
C LYS A 99 -27.96 -32.06 12.98
N ARG A 100 -28.52 -31.07 12.26
CA ARG A 100 -29.54 -30.17 12.80
C ARG A 100 -30.73 -30.97 13.34
N ASP A 101 -31.27 -31.88 12.55
CA ASP A 101 -32.42 -32.70 12.94
C ASP A 101 -32.13 -33.54 14.19
N LEU A 102 -30.93 -34.12 14.27
CA LEU A 102 -30.48 -34.87 15.45
C LEU A 102 -30.40 -34.00 16.70
N TYR A 103 -29.83 -32.78 16.60
CA TYR A 103 -29.75 -31.86 17.73
C TYR A 103 -31.13 -31.36 18.17
N LYS A 104 -32.04 -31.07 17.22
CA LYS A 104 -33.43 -30.72 17.54
C LYS A 104 -34.13 -31.87 18.27
N ALA A 105 -34.01 -33.10 17.77
CA ALA A 105 -34.57 -34.29 18.41
C ALA A 105 -33.99 -34.53 19.82
N LEU A 106 -32.68 -34.34 19.99
CA LEU A 106 -32.03 -34.46 21.29
C LEU A 106 -32.50 -33.40 22.28
N GLY A 107 -32.65 -32.14 21.83
CA GLY A 107 -33.16 -31.05 22.66
C GLY A 107 -34.61 -31.29 23.12
N ALA A 108 -35.47 -31.72 22.20
CA ALA A 108 -36.85 -32.08 22.51
C ALA A 108 -36.92 -33.26 23.49
N ALA A 109 -36.10 -34.30 23.30
CA ALA A 109 -36.04 -35.44 24.21
C ALA A 109 -35.49 -35.08 25.60
N ALA A 110 -34.62 -34.08 25.70
CA ALA A 110 -34.11 -33.54 26.96
C ALA A 110 -35.11 -32.59 27.66
N GLY A 111 -36.27 -32.33 27.05
CA GLY A 111 -37.33 -31.48 27.60
C GLY A 111 -37.16 -29.98 27.33
N MET A 112 -36.34 -29.58 26.35
CA MET A 112 -36.26 -28.19 25.89
C MET A 112 -37.29 -27.91 24.80
N ASP A 113 -37.89 -26.71 24.82
CA ASP A 113 -38.75 -26.22 23.74
C ASP A 113 -37.87 -25.66 22.61
N VAL A 114 -37.57 -26.52 21.64
CA VAL A 114 -36.67 -26.21 20.52
C VAL A 114 -37.28 -25.19 19.56
N ASP A 115 -38.61 -25.19 19.42
CA ASP A 115 -39.31 -24.31 18.49
C ASP A 115 -39.32 -22.86 19.02
N GLU A 116 -39.52 -22.68 20.33
CA GLU A 116 -39.41 -21.37 20.98
C GLU A 116 -37.98 -20.80 20.89
N ILE A 117 -36.97 -21.65 21.13
CA ILE A 117 -35.55 -21.27 21.04
C ILE A 117 -35.17 -20.85 19.62
N GLU A 118 -35.66 -21.56 18.59
CA GLU A 118 -35.40 -21.22 17.19
C GLU A 118 -36.07 -19.91 16.80
N ALA A 119 -37.31 -19.67 17.24
CA ALA A 119 -38.01 -18.41 17.00
C ALA A 119 -37.32 -17.20 17.65
N GLU A 120 -36.85 -17.34 18.89
CA GLU A 120 -36.09 -16.28 19.56
C GLU A 120 -34.74 -16.01 18.85
N ALA A 121 -34.06 -17.08 18.42
CA ALA A 121 -32.80 -16.98 17.68
C ALA A 121 -33.00 -16.29 16.31
N ASP A 122 -34.09 -16.57 15.60
CA ASP A 122 -34.44 -15.94 14.33
C ASP A 122 -34.74 -14.45 14.52
N ALA A 123 -35.53 -14.10 15.54
CA ALA A 123 -35.83 -12.71 15.87
C ALA A 123 -34.54 -11.93 16.20
N ARG A 124 -33.62 -12.54 16.97
CA ARG A 124 -32.33 -11.92 17.30
C ARG A 124 -31.45 -11.75 16.06
N ARG A 125 -31.34 -12.76 15.19
CA ARG A 125 -30.57 -12.67 13.94
C ARG A 125 -31.09 -11.59 13.02
N ALA A 126 -32.41 -11.49 12.84
CA ALA A 126 -33.01 -10.45 12.02
C ALA A 126 -32.74 -9.04 12.56
N ALA A 127 -32.76 -8.86 13.88
CA ALA A 127 -32.41 -7.59 14.52
C ALA A 127 -30.92 -7.24 14.35
N GLU A 128 -30.03 -8.22 14.49
CA GLU A 128 -28.58 -8.05 14.28
C GLU A 128 -28.27 -7.71 12.82
N GLU A 129 -28.89 -8.39 11.86
CA GLU A 129 -28.74 -8.11 10.43
C GLU A 129 -29.25 -6.72 10.04
N ALA A 130 -30.38 -6.29 10.60
CA ALA A 130 -30.90 -4.94 10.41
C ALA A 130 -29.93 -3.88 10.96
N ALA A 131 -29.42 -4.08 12.18
CA ALA A 131 -28.44 -3.19 12.78
C ALA A 131 -27.10 -3.19 12.04
N GLU A 132 -26.68 -4.31 11.45
CA GLU A 132 -25.51 -4.37 10.56
C GLU A 132 -25.74 -3.67 9.23
N ALA A 133 -26.93 -3.81 8.64
CA ALA A 133 -27.29 -3.12 7.41
C ALA A 133 -27.33 -1.59 7.62
N GLU A 134 -27.88 -1.12 8.75
CA GLU A 134 -27.86 0.29 9.14
C GLU A 134 -26.41 0.79 9.33
N ARG A 135 -25.59 0.09 10.11
CA ARG A 135 -24.16 0.42 10.28
C ARG A 135 -23.41 0.47 8.94
N ARG A 136 -23.69 -0.48 8.05
CA ARG A 136 -23.08 -0.53 6.72
C ARG A 136 -23.53 0.64 5.86
N ALA A 137 -24.80 1.02 5.90
CA ALA A 137 -25.34 2.17 5.20
C ALA A 137 -24.76 3.50 5.72
N GLU A 138 -24.58 3.64 7.04
CA GLU A 138 -23.94 4.81 7.65
C GLU A 138 -22.48 4.96 7.20
N LEU A 139 -21.72 3.86 7.14
CA LEU A 139 -20.33 3.87 6.65
C LEU A 139 -20.25 4.32 5.18
N PHE A 140 -21.07 3.72 4.30
CA PHE A 140 -21.08 4.11 2.88
C PHE A 140 -21.66 5.52 2.63
N GLY A 141 -22.58 5.99 3.47
CA GLY A 141 -23.13 7.35 3.39
C GLY A 141 -22.12 8.41 3.82
N ARG A 142 -21.28 8.10 4.81
CA ARG A 142 -20.21 8.98 5.30
C ARG A 142 -19.06 9.10 4.28
N ASP A 143 -18.67 8.00 3.65
CA ASP A 143 -17.64 8.01 2.60
C ASP A 143 -18.05 8.89 1.38
N GLY A 144 -19.33 8.91 1.03
CA GLY A 144 -19.86 9.78 -0.03
C GLY A 144 -19.89 11.27 0.34
N GLN A 145 -20.04 11.59 1.62
CA GLN A 145 -20.06 12.97 2.11
C GLN A 145 -18.65 13.52 2.35
N ASP A 146 -17.71 12.66 2.74
CA ASP A 146 -16.27 12.96 2.81
C ASP A 146 -15.67 13.18 1.40
N ALA A 147 -16.14 12.43 0.38
CA ALA A 147 -15.77 12.69 -1.02
C ALA A 147 -16.33 14.03 -1.54
N ALA A 148 -17.60 14.34 -1.29
CA ALA A 148 -18.23 15.58 -1.75
C ALA A 148 -17.67 16.83 -1.05
N SER A 149 -17.32 16.75 0.23
CA SER A 149 -16.68 17.85 0.97
C SER A 149 -15.22 18.08 0.55
N SER A 150 -14.54 17.06 0.04
CA SER A 150 -13.19 17.21 -0.54
C SER A 150 -13.20 17.88 -1.92
N GLU A 151 -14.24 17.68 -2.74
CA GLU A 151 -14.43 18.41 -3.99
C GLU A 151 -14.79 19.88 -3.75
N ASP A 152 -15.70 20.17 -2.82
CA ASP A 152 -16.15 21.55 -2.55
C ASP A 152 -15.02 22.43 -1.94
N ALA A 153 -14.14 21.82 -1.13
CA ALA A 153 -12.96 22.51 -0.58
C ALA A 153 -11.89 22.87 -1.61
N THR A 154 -11.90 22.24 -2.80
CA THR A 154 -10.94 22.57 -3.88
C THR A 154 -11.41 23.72 -4.77
N VAL A 155 -12.71 24.04 -4.77
CA VAL A 155 -13.30 25.07 -5.64
C VAL A 155 -13.25 26.47 -5.01
N GLU A 156 -13.18 26.60 -3.68
CA GLU A 156 -13.11 27.90 -2.99
C GLU A 156 -11.70 28.54 -2.95
N GLY A 157 -10.66 27.84 -3.43
CA GLY A 157 -9.27 28.27 -3.35
C GLY A 157 -8.69 29.00 -4.56
N THR A 158 -9.46 29.23 -5.64
CA THR A 158 -8.88 29.70 -6.91
C THR A 158 -9.69 30.80 -7.57
N ASN A 159 -9.49 32.07 -7.19
CA ASN A 159 -9.45 33.22 -8.11
C ASN A 159 -9.12 34.56 -7.38
N PRO A 160 -8.72 35.59 -8.13
CA PRO A 160 -7.44 35.82 -8.82
C PRO A 160 -6.45 36.70 -8.02
#